data_AF-A0A960JHY9-F1
#
_entry.id   AF-A0A960JHY9-F1
#
_cell.length_a   1.000
_cell.length_b   1.000
_cell.length_c   1.000
_cell.angle_alpha   90.00
_cell.angle_beta   90.00
_cell.angle_gamma   90.00
#
_symmetry.space_group_name_H-M   'P 1'
#
loop_
_entity.id
_entity.type
_entity.pdbx_description
1 polymer ?
#
loop_
_entity_poly.entity_id
_entity_poly.type
_entity_poly.pdbx_seq_one_letter_code
_entity_poly.pdbx_strand_id
1 'polypeptide(L)'
;MAQLFHRGANNIAKASMAMAIVLAGVAFFVYSYAARSSYITGQYLEKQQPVQFSHRHHVGDDGIDCRYCHSTVETSASAGVPPTQTCMNCHNQ
;
A
#
# COMPACT_ATOMS: atom_id res chain seq x y z
N MET A 1 -19.36 -38.19 42.38
CA MET A 1 -18.24 -37.43 41.79
C MET A 1 -18.23 -36.05 42.40
N ALA A 2 -17.08 -35.55 42.89
CA ALA A 2 -17.00 -34.22 43.50
C ALA A 2 -17.04 -33.12 42.43
N GLN A 3 -17.78 -32.04 42.69
CA GLN A 3 -17.82 -30.89 41.82
C GLN A 3 -16.50 -30.12 41.90
N LEU A 4 -15.71 -30.18 40.83
CA LEU A 4 -14.37 -29.56 40.78
C LEU A 4 -14.42 -28.04 40.52
N PHE A 5 -15.42 -27.54 39.80
CA PHE A 5 -15.54 -26.12 39.43
C PHE A 5 -16.80 -25.46 40.00
N HIS A 6 -16.67 -24.21 40.43
CA HIS A 6 -17.80 -23.40 40.91
C HIS A 6 -18.86 -23.18 39.81
N ARG A 7 -20.14 -23.07 40.18
CA ARG A 7 -21.27 -22.93 39.22
C ARG A 7 -21.12 -21.76 38.24
N GLY A 8 -20.40 -20.70 38.64
CA GLY A 8 -20.11 -19.53 37.81
C GLY A 8 -19.02 -19.74 36.74
N ALA A 9 -18.26 -20.83 36.79
CA ALA A 9 -17.12 -21.06 35.90
C ALA A 9 -17.51 -21.08 34.41
N ASN A 10 -18.70 -21.58 34.08
CA ASN A 10 -19.20 -21.58 32.69
C ASN A 10 -19.40 -20.16 32.13
N ASN A 11 -19.90 -19.24 32.95
CA ASN A 11 -20.13 -17.86 32.52
C ASN A 11 -18.79 -17.13 32.36
N ILE A 12 -17.83 -17.39 33.25
CA ILE A 12 -16.47 -16.86 33.17
C ILE A 12 -15.78 -17.35 31.89
N ALA A 13 -15.84 -18.65 31.59
CA ALA A 13 -15.24 -19.23 30.40
C ALA A 13 -15.84 -18.66 29.11
N LYS A 14 -17.17 -18.50 29.04
CA LYS A 14 -17.83 -17.89 27.87
C LYS A 14 -17.44 -16.42 27.71
N ALA A 15 -17.42 -15.67 28.81
CA ALA A 15 -17.04 -14.26 28.78
C ALA A 15 -15.57 -14.08 28.36
N SER A 16 -14.66 -14.92 28.85
CA SER A 16 -13.24 -14.85 28.47
C SER A 16 -13.02 -15.20 27.00
N MET A 17 -13.73 -16.21 26.47
CA MET A 17 -13.67 -16.55 25.04
C MET A 17 -14.21 -15.41 24.16
N ALA A 18 -15.36 -14.83 24.51
CA ALA A 18 -15.92 -13.70 23.77
C ALA A 18 -14.98 -12.49 23.79
N MET A 19 -14.43 -12.16 24.97
CA MET A 19 -13.45 -11.09 25.13
C MET A 19 -12.22 -11.34 24.25
N ALA A 20 -11.67 -12.55 24.24
CA ALA A 20 -10.50 -12.88 23.43
C ALA A 20 -10.76 -12.66 21.93
N ILE A 21 -11.93 -13.08 21.43
CA ILE A 21 -12.31 -12.88 20.02
C ILE A 21 -12.44 -11.39 19.70
N VAL A 22 -13.09 -10.62 20.57
CA VAL A 22 -13.23 -9.17 20.37
C VAL A 22 -11.87 -8.48 20.36
N LEU A 23 -10.99 -8.80 21.31
CA LEU A 23 -9.65 -8.23 21.37
C LEU A 23 -8.82 -8.59 20.13
N ALA A 24 -8.89 -9.85 19.67
CA ALA A 24 -8.22 -10.27 18.45
C ALA A 24 -8.75 -9.52 17.21
N GLY A 25 -10.07 -9.36 17.10
CA GLY A 25 -10.71 -8.61 16.02
C GLY A 25 -10.31 -7.13 16.02
N VAL A 26 -10.28 -6.49 17.19
CA VAL A 26 -9.85 -5.09 17.34
C VAL A 26 -8.37 -4.96 17.00
N ALA A 27 -7.51 -5.85 17.47
CA ALA A 27 -6.09 -5.84 17.16
C ALA A 27 -5.84 -5.98 15.65
N PHE A 28 -6.54 -6.90 14.98
CA PHE A 28 -6.47 -7.07 13.53
C PHE A 28 -6.96 -5.83 12.77
N PHE A 29 -8.06 -5.22 13.22
CA PHE A 29 -8.59 -3.99 12.62
C PHE A 29 -7.58 -2.85 12.74
N VAL A 30 -7.04 -2.60 13.94
CA VAL A 30 -6.04 -1.54 14.17
C VAL A 30 -4.78 -1.79 13.34
N TYR A 31 -4.28 -3.03 13.32
CA TYR A 31 -3.11 -3.39 12.52
C TYR A 31 -3.34 -3.14 11.03
N SER A 32 -4.45 -3.62 10.47
CA SER A 32 -4.75 -3.46 9.05
C SER A 32 -4.97 -1.99 8.66
N TYR A 33 -5.62 -1.20 9.52
CA TYR A 33 -5.79 0.24 9.32
C TYR A 33 -4.44 0.96 9.34
N ALA A 34 -3.60 0.69 10.33
CA ALA A 34 -2.27 1.28 10.42
C ALA A 34 -1.39 0.87 9.23
N ALA A 35 -1.34 -0.41 8.88
CA ALA A 35 -0.54 -0.94 7.78
C ALA A 35 -0.92 -0.34 6.42
N ARG A 36 -2.18 0.04 6.23
CA ARG A 36 -2.68 0.70 5.01
C ARG A 36 -2.68 2.22 5.09
N SER A 37 -2.26 2.81 6.20
CA SER A 37 -2.22 4.26 6.35
C SER A 37 -1.22 4.89 5.39
N SER A 38 -1.53 6.11 4.94
CA SER A 38 -0.62 6.92 4.11
C SER A 38 0.72 7.19 4.80
N TYR A 39 0.71 7.25 6.14
CA TYR A 39 1.91 7.42 6.95
C TYR A 39 2.88 6.24 6.82
N ILE A 40 2.38 4.99 6.93
CA ILE A 40 3.24 3.80 6.81
C ILE A 40 3.61 3.51 5.36
N THR A 41 2.67 3.66 4.43
CA THR A 41 2.92 3.42 2.99
C THR A 41 3.79 4.50 2.35
N GLY A 42 3.94 5.66 2.99
CA GLY A 42 4.69 6.78 2.46
C GLY A 42 4.08 7.34 1.17
N GLN A 43 2.77 7.23 0.99
CA GLN A 43 2.06 7.60 -0.24
C GLN A 43 2.38 9.02 -0.74
N TYR A 44 2.60 9.95 0.18
CA TYR A 44 2.89 11.36 -0.11
C TYR A 44 4.36 11.73 0.08
N LEU A 45 5.23 10.73 0.24
CA LEU A 45 6.64 10.93 0.53
C LEU A 45 7.44 10.80 -0.76
N GLU A 46 7.87 11.94 -1.29
CA GLU A 46 8.69 12.00 -2.49
C GLU A 46 10.03 11.25 -2.30
N LYS A 47 10.42 10.49 -3.32
CA LYS A 47 11.70 9.78 -3.32
C LYS A 47 12.69 10.54 -4.20
N GLN A 48 13.85 10.86 -3.63
CA GLN A 48 14.96 11.43 -4.40
C GLN A 48 15.31 10.50 -5.57
N GLN A 49 15.23 11.05 -6.79
CA GLN A 49 15.57 10.32 -8.00
C GLN A 49 17.01 10.63 -8.41
N PRO A 50 17.75 9.67 -8.98
CA PRO A 50 19.09 9.93 -9.53
C PRO A 50 19.09 11.03 -10.60
N VAL A 51 18.00 11.11 -11.36
CA VAL A 51 17.71 12.19 -12.32
C VAL A 51 16.39 12.83 -11.90
N GLN A 52 16.37 14.14 -11.72
CA GLN A 52 15.20 14.88 -11.28
C GLN A 52 14.18 14.99 -12.43
N PHE A 53 13.34 13.97 -12.58
CA PHE A 53 12.32 13.90 -13.60
C PHE A 53 11.00 14.56 -13.14
N SER A 54 10.44 15.44 -13.98
CA SER A 54 9.17 16.11 -13.71
C SER A 54 8.08 15.64 -14.67
N HIS A 55 7.11 14.85 -14.19
CA HIS A 55 5.92 14.50 -14.98
C HIS A 55 5.10 15.74 -15.34
N ARG A 56 5.07 16.75 -14.46
CA ARG A 56 4.33 18.00 -14.68
C ARG A 56 4.81 18.71 -15.95
N HIS A 57 6.12 18.79 -16.13
CA HIS A 57 6.69 19.45 -17.30
C HIS A 57 6.33 18.71 -18.59
N HIS A 58 6.66 17.41 -18.66
CA HIS A 58 6.48 16.63 -19.88
C HIS A 58 5.01 16.39 -20.26
N VAL A 59 4.13 16.15 -19.29
CA VAL A 59 2.72 15.82 -19.57
C VAL A 59 1.83 17.06 -19.49
N GLY A 60 2.07 17.93 -18.50
CA GLY A 60 1.23 19.10 -18.25
C GLY A 60 1.57 20.28 -19.14
N ASP A 61 2.86 20.60 -19.30
CA ASP A 61 3.29 21.76 -20.07
C ASP A 61 3.46 21.40 -21.56
N ASP A 62 4.12 20.29 -21.87
CA ASP A 62 4.43 19.88 -23.25
C ASP A 62 3.38 18.96 -23.88
N GLY A 63 2.46 18.38 -23.10
CA GLY A 63 1.37 17.56 -23.60
C GLY A 63 1.78 16.19 -24.14
N ILE A 64 2.92 15.64 -23.71
CA ILE A 64 3.40 14.32 -24.14
C ILE A 64 2.46 13.22 -23.61
N ASP A 65 1.98 12.35 -24.52
CA ASP A 65 1.13 11.21 -24.17
C ASP A 65 1.87 10.21 -23.27
N CYS A 66 1.17 9.69 -22.25
CA CYS A 66 1.73 8.75 -21.26
C CYS A 66 2.42 7.52 -21.90
N ARG A 67 1.90 7.05 -23.04
CA ARG A 67 2.38 5.84 -23.74
C ARG A 67 3.69 6.06 -24.48
N TYR A 68 4.08 7.33 -24.68
CA TYR A 68 5.38 7.65 -25.27
C TYR A 68 6.53 7.12 -24.40
N CYS A 69 6.40 7.27 -23.07
CA CYS A 69 7.37 6.76 -22.10
C CYS A 69 7.00 5.36 -21.58
N HIS A 70 5.71 5.10 -21.30
CA HIS A 70 5.22 3.84 -20.75
C HIS A 70 4.62 2.94 -21.84
N SER A 71 5.46 2.49 -22.76
CA SER A 71 5.03 1.84 -24.01
C SER A 71 4.29 0.51 -23.83
N THR A 72 4.44 -0.15 -22.68
CA THR A 72 3.81 -1.46 -22.42
C THR A 72 2.49 -1.35 -21.65
N VAL A 73 2.01 -0.14 -21.34
CA VAL A 73 0.82 0.07 -20.48
C VAL A 73 -0.45 -0.58 -21.03
N GLU A 74 -0.56 -0.74 -22.35
CA GLU A 74 -1.73 -1.35 -22.99
C GLU A 74 -1.61 -2.88 -23.17
N THR A 75 -0.41 -3.45 -23.01
CA THR A 75 -0.12 -4.85 -23.41
C THR A 75 0.51 -5.70 -22.31
N SER A 76 0.92 -5.11 -21.20
CA SER A 76 1.60 -5.80 -20.10
C SER A 76 0.97 -5.44 -18.75
N ALA A 77 1.12 -6.34 -17.77
CA ALA A 77 0.72 -6.08 -16.38
C ALA A 77 1.58 -4.99 -15.70
N SER A 78 2.72 -4.62 -16.30
CA SER A 78 3.58 -3.53 -15.85
C SER A 78 3.78 -2.53 -16.99
N ALA A 79 3.62 -1.24 -16.67
CA ALA A 79 3.87 -0.13 -17.60
C ALA A 79 5.37 0.08 -17.90
N GLY A 80 6.26 -0.51 -17.10
CA GLY A 80 7.70 -0.36 -17.22
C GLY A 80 8.21 1.06 -16.97
N VAL A 81 9.53 1.22 -16.98
CA VAL A 81 10.23 2.52 -16.97
C VAL A 81 10.93 2.67 -18.32
N PRO A 82 10.87 3.84 -18.98
CA PRO A 82 11.50 4.02 -20.28
C PRO A 82 13.03 3.83 -20.20
N PRO A 83 13.67 3.32 -21.26
CA PRO A 83 15.12 3.34 -21.36
C PRO A 83 15.63 4.78 -21.54
N THR A 84 16.90 5.03 -21.19
CA THR A 84 17.56 6.33 -21.38
C THR A 84 17.44 6.86 -22.81
N GLN A 85 17.39 5.97 -23.81
CA GLN A 85 17.21 6.34 -25.21
C GLN A 85 15.97 7.20 -25.45
N THR A 86 14.84 6.92 -24.77
CA THR A 86 13.62 7.71 -24.90
C THR A 86 13.84 9.16 -24.47
N CYS A 87 14.62 9.37 -23.41
CA CYS A 87 15.01 10.71 -22.95
C CYS A 87 15.92 11.40 -24.00
N MET A 88 16.88 10.65 -24.55
CA MET A 88 17.85 11.19 -25.51
C MET A 88 17.23 11.52 -26.88
N ASN A 89 16.00 11.10 -27.18
CA ASN A 89 15.29 11.54 -28.38
C ASN A 89 15.10 13.07 -28.42
N CYS A 90 15.09 13.74 -27.26
CA CYS A 90 14.98 15.21 -27.16
C CYS A 90 16.17 15.86 -26.44
N HIS A 91 16.86 15.14 -25.54
CA HIS A 91 17.96 15.67 -24.73
C HIS A 91 19.37 15.44 -25.32
N ASN A 92 19.49 15.16 -26.62
CA ASN A 92 20.76 14.89 -27.32
C ASN A 92 21.09 15.91 -28.42
N GLN A 93 20.78 17.17 -28.18
CA GLN A 93 20.90 18.24 -29.18
C GLN A 93 22.14 19.09 -28.93
#